data_AF-A0A851BWA8-F1
#
_entry.id   AF-A0A851BWA8-F1
#
_cell.length_a   1.000
_cell.length_b   1.000
_cell.length_c   1.000
_cell.angle_alpha   90.00
_cell.angle_beta   90.00
_cell.angle_gamma   90.00
#
_symmetry.space_group_name_H-M   'P 1'
#
loop_
_entity.id
_entity.type
_entity.pdbx_description
1 polymer ?
#
loop_
_entity_poly.entity_id
_entity_poly.type
_entity_poly.pdbx_seq_one_letter_code
_entity_poly.pdbx_strand_id
1 'polypeptide(L)'
;APGDIPRCPLSSALVTLLSPSPSVTLLSLSPGRRALLALVRRSRHRQVPLRELQGGKAPPGAQLGVPFLLHDLLGAQQLHSVPTPAGPLLRLAES
;
A
#
# COMPACT_ATOMS: atom_id res chain seq x y z
N ALA A 1 33.78 28.90 -27.26
CA ALA A 1 33.82 27.81 -26.28
C ALA A 1 33.35 28.35 -24.94
N PRO A 2 32.22 27.86 -24.44
CA PRO A 2 32.22 27.17 -23.15
C PRO A 2 31.32 25.92 -23.12
N GLY A 3 31.84 24.85 -22.50
CA GLY A 3 31.13 23.79 -21.77
C GLY A 3 29.91 23.12 -22.41
N ASP A 4 30.16 22.04 -23.16
CA ASP A 4 29.16 21.01 -23.45
C ASP A 4 28.76 20.32 -22.13
N ILE A 5 27.56 20.64 -21.62
CA ILE A 5 26.95 19.91 -20.52
C ILE A 5 26.34 18.65 -21.14
N PRO A 6 26.71 17.43 -20.72
CA PRO A 6 26.05 16.23 -21.21
C PRO A 6 24.59 16.29 -20.75
N ARG A 7 23.70 16.59 -21.70
CA ARG A 7 22.27 16.38 -21.54
C ARG A 7 22.08 14.87 -21.43
N CYS A 8 22.09 14.38 -20.19
CA CYS A 8 21.59 13.05 -19.88
C CYS A 8 20.22 12.94 -20.56
N PRO A 9 20.02 12.00 -21.50
CA PRO A 9 18.69 11.71 -21.98
C PRO A 9 17.98 11.13 -20.77
N LEU A 10 17.20 11.97 -20.08
CA LEU A 10 16.32 11.53 -19.01
C LEU A 10 15.36 10.56 -19.66
N SER A 11 15.75 9.30 -19.45
CA SER A 11 15.16 8.07 -19.92
C SER A 11 13.65 8.21 -20.07
N SER A 12 13.19 8.11 -21.31
CA SER A 12 11.79 7.95 -21.73
C SER A 12 11.12 6.70 -21.11
N ALA A 13 11.76 6.05 -20.13
CA ALA A 13 11.22 4.95 -19.33
C ALA A 13 10.41 5.42 -18.11
N LEU A 14 10.50 6.70 -17.70
CA LEU A 14 9.76 7.20 -16.53
C LEU A 14 8.26 7.45 -16.80
N VAL A 15 7.82 7.47 -18.05
CA VAL A 15 6.41 7.70 -18.43
C VAL A 15 5.60 6.41 -18.57
N THR A 16 6.22 5.23 -18.47
CA THR A 16 5.49 3.94 -18.55
C THR A 16 4.87 3.51 -17.20
N LEU A 17 4.89 4.37 -16.17
CA LEU A 17 4.25 4.10 -14.88
C LEU A 17 2.82 4.67 -14.77
N LEU A 18 2.24 5.17 -15.86
CA LEU A 18 0.84 5.60 -15.90
C LEU A 18 -0.10 4.45 -16.27
N SER A 19 0.07 3.30 -15.63
CA SER A 19 -0.99 2.31 -15.51
C SER A 19 -0.85 1.66 -14.14
N PRO A 20 -1.81 1.87 -13.21
CA PRO A 20 -1.77 1.27 -11.89
C PRO A 20 -2.17 -0.20 -12.02
N SER A 21 -1.31 -1.02 -12.64
CA SER A 21 -1.47 -2.46 -12.53
C SER A 21 -1.26 -2.82 -11.04
N PRO A 22 -2.25 -3.42 -10.37
CA PRO A 22 -2.23 -3.64 -8.93
C PRO A 22 -1.15 -4.66 -8.49
N SER A 23 -0.46 -5.26 -9.46
CA SER A 23 0.68 -6.15 -9.29
C SER A 23 2.00 -5.39 -9.10
N VAL A 24 2.17 -4.25 -9.75
CA VAL A 24 3.44 -3.48 -9.72
C VAL A 24 3.56 -2.65 -8.43
N THR A 25 2.46 -2.07 -7.95
CA THR A 25 2.41 -1.32 -6.67
C THR A 25 2.66 -2.19 -5.45
N LEU A 26 2.40 -3.50 -5.53
CA LEU A 26 2.74 -4.42 -4.44
C LEU A 26 4.23 -4.72 -4.37
N LEU A 27 4.96 -4.72 -5.49
CA LEU A 27 6.37 -5.08 -5.49
C LEU A 27 7.27 -3.99 -4.86
N SER A 28 6.87 -2.72 -4.95
CA SER A 28 7.58 -1.58 -4.35
C SER A 28 7.28 -1.35 -2.87
N LEU A 29 6.32 -2.08 -2.29
CA LEU A 29 5.87 -1.87 -0.91
C LEU A 29 6.72 -2.68 0.08
N SER A 30 6.92 -2.14 1.29
CA SER A 30 7.64 -2.86 2.35
C SER A 30 6.97 -4.22 2.66
N PRO A 31 7.73 -5.27 3.03
CA PRO A 31 7.18 -6.62 3.23
C PRO A 31 5.97 -6.66 4.17
N GLY A 32 5.99 -5.85 5.24
CA GLY A 32 4.87 -5.72 6.18
C GLY A 32 3.61 -5.12 5.55
N ARG A 33 3.73 -4.06 4.74
CA ARG A 33 2.58 -3.44 4.04
C ARG A 33 2.00 -4.38 2.99
N ARG A 34 2.84 -5.09 2.24
CA ARG A 34 2.40 -6.10 1.26
C ARG A 34 1.59 -7.20 1.92
N ALA A 35 2.05 -7.69 3.06
CA ALA A 35 1.38 -8.75 3.79
C ALA A 35 0.00 -8.30 4.29
N LEU A 36 -0.12 -7.08 4.85
CA LEU A 36 -1.41 -6.52 5.26
C LEU A 36 -2.38 -6.34 4.09
N LEU A 37 -1.91 -5.77 2.98
CA LEU A 37 -2.76 -5.65 1.78
C LEU A 37 -3.15 -7.01 1.22
N ALA A 38 -2.26 -8.00 1.23
CA ALA A 38 -2.58 -9.37 0.82
C ALA A 38 -3.64 -9.99 1.73
N LEU A 39 -3.58 -9.76 3.05
CA LEU A 39 -4.62 -10.21 3.98
C LEU A 39 -5.96 -9.57 3.67
N VAL A 40 -6.01 -8.24 3.47
CA VAL A 40 -7.25 -7.55 3.12
C VAL A 40 -7.78 -8.00 1.76
N ARG A 41 -6.93 -8.24 0.76
CA ARG A 41 -7.36 -8.77 -0.56
C ARG A 41 -7.91 -10.18 -0.50
N ARG A 42 -7.39 -11.03 0.40
CA ARG A 42 -7.85 -12.40 0.62
C ARG A 42 -9.11 -12.47 1.49
N SER A 43 -9.42 -11.41 2.21
CA SER A 43 -10.63 -11.32 3.03
C SER A 43 -11.90 -11.30 2.17
N ARG A 44 -13.00 -11.78 2.76
CA ARG A 44 -14.30 -11.74 2.11
C ARG A 44 -14.68 -10.28 1.85
N HIS A 45 -15.08 -9.96 0.63
CA HIS A 45 -15.46 -8.62 0.20
C HIS A 45 -14.34 -7.56 0.25
N ARG A 46 -13.07 -7.96 0.31
CA ARG A 46 -11.91 -7.04 0.40
C ARG A 46 -12.02 -6.06 1.58
N GLN A 47 -12.64 -6.51 2.67
CA GLN A 47 -12.97 -5.74 3.85
C GLN A 47 -12.61 -6.52 5.11
N VAL A 48 -11.96 -5.87 6.06
CA VAL A 48 -11.56 -6.47 7.34
C VAL A 48 -11.86 -5.51 8.48
N PRO A 49 -12.48 -5.97 9.58
CA PRO A 49 -12.65 -5.14 10.77
C PRO A 49 -11.32 -4.67 11.35
N LEU A 50 -11.24 -3.39 11.75
CA LEU A 50 -10.01 -2.80 12.28
C LEU A 50 -9.50 -3.58 13.50
N ARG A 51 -10.41 -4.02 14.38
CA ARG A 51 -10.10 -4.81 15.58
C ARG A 51 -9.39 -6.14 15.27
N GLU A 52 -9.71 -6.78 14.14
CA GLU A 52 -9.12 -8.06 13.75
C GLU A 52 -7.68 -7.87 13.25
N LEU A 53 -7.41 -6.73 12.59
CA LEU A 53 -6.06 -6.38 12.16
C LEU A 53 -5.20 -5.90 13.34
N GLN A 54 -5.75 -5.07 14.23
CA GLN A 54 -5.02 -4.56 15.40
C GLN A 54 -4.70 -5.63 16.44
N GLY A 55 -5.57 -6.63 16.61
CA GLY A 55 -5.32 -7.78 17.50
C GLY A 55 -4.42 -8.85 16.87
N GLY A 56 -4.11 -8.74 15.58
CA GLY A 56 -3.29 -9.71 14.84
C GLY A 56 -1.79 -9.57 15.10
N LYS A 57 -1.07 -10.69 14.98
CA LYS A 57 0.40 -10.69 15.00
C LYS A 57 0.93 -9.89 13.80
N ALA A 58 1.94 -9.05 14.05
CA ALA A 58 2.60 -8.31 12.97
C ALA A 58 3.12 -9.29 11.90
N PRO A 59 2.89 -8.99 10.60
CA PRO A 59 3.34 -9.88 9.54
C PRO A 59 4.86 -10.03 9.53
N PRO A 60 5.39 -11.19 9.11
CA PRO A 60 6.84 -11.43 9.09
C PRO A 60 7.54 -10.40 8.20
N GLY A 61 8.62 -9.79 8.73
CA GLY A 61 9.35 -8.72 8.05
C GLY A 61 8.78 -7.31 8.30
N ALA A 62 7.73 -7.16 9.11
CA ALA A 62 7.33 -5.86 9.64
C ALA A 62 8.26 -5.45 10.79
N GLN A 63 8.98 -4.33 10.62
CA GLN A 63 9.78 -3.74 11.69
C GLN A 63 8.92 -2.98 12.71
N LEU A 64 7.72 -2.56 12.30
CA LEU A 64 6.76 -1.81 13.11
C LEU A 64 5.49 -2.62 13.33
N GLY A 65 4.79 -2.37 14.45
CA GLY A 65 3.52 -3.03 14.75
C GLY A 65 2.42 -2.74 13.72
N VAL A 66 1.40 -3.61 13.68
CA VAL A 66 0.26 -3.47 12.76
C VAL A 66 -0.40 -2.08 12.78
N PRO A 67 -0.58 -1.40 13.94
CA PRO A 67 -1.17 -0.06 13.97
C PRO A 67 -0.41 0.99 13.13
N PHE A 68 0.93 0.94 13.12
CA PHE A 68 1.75 1.86 12.33
C PHE A 68 1.60 1.62 10.84
N LEU A 69 1.64 0.35 10.43
CA LEU A 69 1.47 -0.02 9.03
C LEU A 69 0.06 0.33 8.52
N LEU A 70 -0.95 0.21 9.38
CA LEU A 70 -2.31 0.64 9.05
C LEU A 70 -2.39 2.14 8.84
N HIS A 71 -1.79 2.94 9.73
CA HIS A 71 -1.74 4.39 9.57
C HIS A 71 -1.08 4.79 8.24
N ASP A 72 0.03 4.12 7.90
CA ASP A 72 0.78 4.35 6.66
C ASP A 72 -0.03 3.96 5.41
N LEU A 73 -0.76 2.83 5.45
CA LEU A 73 -1.63 2.38 4.36
C LEU A 73 -2.86 3.27 4.17
N LEU A 74 -3.43 3.79 5.25
CA LEU A 74 -4.52 4.76 5.24
C LEU A 74 -4.04 6.11 4.67
N GLY A 75 -2.88 6.58 5.11
CA GLY A 75 -2.25 7.80 4.59
C GLY A 75 -1.88 7.71 3.11
N ALA A 76 -1.46 6.52 2.66
CA ALA A 76 -1.17 6.24 1.25
C ALA A 76 -2.42 5.95 0.40
N GLN A 77 -3.63 6.11 0.97
CA GLN A 77 -4.92 5.84 0.29
C GLN A 77 -5.02 4.44 -0.34
N GLN A 78 -4.32 3.46 0.22
CA GLN A 78 -4.42 2.05 -0.24
C GLN A 78 -5.52 1.30 0.52
N LEU A 79 -5.90 1.80 1.69
CA LEU A 79 -7.03 1.35 2.50
C LEU A 79 -7.93 2.54 2.82
N HIS A 80 -9.23 2.29 2.93
CA HIS A 80 -10.22 3.25 3.41
C HIS A 80 -10.86 2.73 4.70
N SER A 81 -10.98 3.60 5.70
CA SER A 81 -11.76 3.32 6.90
C SER A 81 -13.22 3.67 6.66
N VAL A 82 -14.11 2.69 6.79
CA VAL A 82 -15.55 2.85 6.68
C VAL A 82 -16.17 2.68 8.07
N PRO A 83 -16.79 3.72 8.64
CA PRO A 83 -17.48 3.59 9.93
C PRO A 83 -18.72 2.72 9.74
N THR A 84 -18.89 1.70 10.59
CA THR A 84 -20.10 0.87 10.63
C THR A 84 -20.61 0.75 12.07
N PRO A 85 -21.89 0.38 12.28
CA PRO A 85 -22.45 0.21 13.62
C PRO A 85 -21.73 -0.85 14.47
N ALA A 86 -21.07 -1.82 13.83
CA ALA A 86 -20.28 -2.86 14.50
C ALA A 86 -18.82 -2.45 14.77
N GLY A 87 -18.43 -1.23 14.36
CA GLY A 87 -17.07 -0.70 14.44
C GLY A 87 -16.47 -0.35 13.06
N PRO A 88 -15.29 0.26 13.03
CA PRO A 88 -14.63 0.65 11.78
C PRO A 88 -14.16 -0.58 10.99
N LEU A 89 -14.47 -0.59 9.69
CA LEU A 89 -13.99 -1.56 8.72
C LEU A 89 -12.92 -0.94 7.83
N LEU A 90 -11.89 -1.71 7.50
CA LEU A 90 -10.88 -1.34 6.52
C LEU A 90 -11.22 -2.00 5.19
N ARG A 91 -11.45 -1.19 4.16
CA ARG A 91 -11.72 -1.60 2.79
C ARG A 91 -10.50 -1.31 1.91
N LEU A 92 -10.21 -2.19 0.96
CA LEU A 92 -9.21 -1.89 -0.07
C LEU A 92 -9.67 -0.69 -0.92
N ALA A 93 -8.76 0.25 -1.21
CA ALA A 93 -9.04 1.26 -2.22
C ALA A 93 -9.18 0.59 -3.59
N GLU A 94 -10.23 0.91 -4.33
CA GLU A 94 -10.39 0.45 -5.71
C GLU A 94 -9.53 1.33 -6.63
N SER A 95 -8.71 0.69 -7.46
CA SER A 95 -7.79 1.29 -8.42
C SER A 95 -8.10 0.78 -9.81
#